data_AF-A0A834FTA2-F1
#
_entry.id   AF-A0A834FTA2-F1
#
_cell.length_a   1.000
_cell.length_b   1.000
_cell.length_c   1.000
_cell.angle_alpha   90.00
_cell.angle_beta   90.00
_cell.angle_gamma   90.00
#
_symmetry.space_group_name_H-M   'P 1'
#
loop_
_entity.id
_entity.type
_entity.pdbx_description
1 polymer ?
#
loop_
_entity_poly.entity_id
_entity_poly.type
_entity_poly.pdbx_seq_one_letter_code
_entity_poly.pdbx_strand_id
1 'polypeptide(L)'
;MKVLTLILMVAITMALSITVAIKSTADKEEKLYFDPIESTTPTTLSPDEPFPLQENARMPSKRVSRFLVQQNTAPLRTYLNNVCQKNQLTCVSVNTAGHTKNSTCCNMRCVHLQSDRKNCGSCGKLCPFPKVCCGGVCVNIVNDVNHCGQCRNECPHGVACKYSMCDYA
;
A
#
# COMPACT_ATOMS: atom_id res chain seq x y z
N MET A 1 -37.29 5.64 -54.87
CA MET A 1 -36.58 4.35 -55.01
C MET A 1 -35.05 4.51 -54.99
N LYS A 2 -34.46 5.38 -55.84
CA LYS A 2 -32.99 5.60 -55.91
C LYS A 2 -32.34 6.17 -54.63
N VAL A 3 -33.07 7.00 -53.87
CA VAL A 3 -32.60 7.55 -52.58
C VAL A 3 -32.61 6.48 -51.48
N LEU A 4 -33.61 5.60 -51.48
CA LEU A 4 -33.72 4.51 -50.52
C LEU A 4 -32.59 3.49 -50.72
N THR A 5 -32.22 3.20 -51.97
CA THR A 5 -31.08 2.31 -52.27
C THR A 5 -29.75 2.91 -51.85
N LEU A 6 -29.57 4.24 -51.91
CA LEU A 6 -28.35 4.90 -51.42
C LEU A 6 -28.22 4.82 -49.90
N ILE A 7 -29.31 5.02 -49.16
CA ILE A 7 -29.32 4.94 -47.69
C ILE A 7 -28.99 3.50 -47.24
N LEU A 8 -29.54 2.49 -47.91
CA LEU A 8 -29.24 1.08 -47.60
C LEU A 8 -27.77 0.74 -47.85
N MET A 9 -27.17 1.25 -48.94
CA MET A 9 -25.75 1.01 -49.23
C MET A 9 -24.81 1.61 -48.17
N VAL A 10 -25.10 2.82 -47.66
CA VAL A 10 -24.29 3.47 -46.61
C VAL A 10 -24.41 2.74 -45.26
N ALA A 11 -25.61 2.24 -44.93
CA ALA A 11 -25.81 1.48 -43.69
C ALA A 11 -25.03 0.15 -43.68
N ILE A 12 -24.98 -0.55 -44.82
CA ILE A 12 -24.26 -1.83 -44.94
C ILE A 12 -22.73 -1.63 -44.83
N THR A 13 -22.19 -0.56 -45.43
CA THR A 13 -20.74 -0.29 -45.36
C THR A 13 -20.27 0.11 -43.97
N MET A 14 -21.10 0.83 -43.21
CA MET A 14 -20.81 1.15 -41.80
C MET A 14 -20.87 -0.09 -40.89
N ALA A 15 -21.78 -1.04 -41.14
CA ALA A 15 -21.86 -2.26 -40.34
C ALA A 15 -20.64 -3.19 -40.55
N LEU A 16 -20.11 -3.27 -41.78
CA LEU A 16 -18.95 -4.11 -42.11
C LEU A 16 -17.62 -3.56 -41.57
N SER A 17 -17.52 -2.25 -41.33
CA SER A 17 -16.32 -1.63 -40.78
C SER A 17 -16.17 -1.82 -39.26
N ILE A 18 -17.28 -2.09 -38.54
CA ILE A 18 -17.26 -2.30 -37.08
C ILE A 18 -16.72 -3.70 -36.71
N THR A 19 -16.74 -4.68 -37.62
CA THR A 19 -16.31 -6.06 -37.33
C THR A 19 -14.80 -6.31 -37.43
N VAL A 20 -13.98 -5.33 -37.82
CA VAL A 20 -12.52 -5.51 -38.00
C VAL A 20 -11.70 -5.13 -36.74
N ALA A 21 -12.32 -4.57 -35.70
CA ALA A 21 -11.58 -4.07 -34.52
C ALA A 21 -11.47 -5.03 -33.32
N ILE A 22 -11.91 -6.30 -33.39
CA ILE A 22 -11.94 -7.22 -32.22
C ILE A 22 -11.06 -8.48 -32.38
N LYS A 23 -10.02 -8.46 -33.24
CA LYS A 23 -9.10 -9.61 -33.34
C LYS A 23 -7.62 -9.23 -33.29
N SER A 24 -7.19 -8.72 -32.15
CA SER A 24 -5.82 -8.81 -31.59
C SER A 24 -5.85 -8.04 -30.28
N THR A 25 -5.84 -8.65 -29.10
CA THR A 25 -4.61 -9.09 -28.44
C THR A 25 -4.87 -10.30 -27.55
N ALA A 26 -4.40 -11.47 -27.98
CA ALA A 26 -4.07 -12.57 -27.08
C ALA A 26 -2.69 -12.27 -26.46
N ASP A 27 -2.58 -12.53 -25.15
CA ASP A 27 -1.39 -12.82 -24.35
C ASP A 27 -0.13 -11.96 -24.52
N LYS A 28 0.08 -11.07 -23.54
CA LYS A 28 1.40 -10.83 -22.95
C LYS A 28 1.26 -10.70 -21.44
N GLU A 29 1.43 -11.81 -20.73
CA GLU A 29 1.83 -11.78 -19.32
C GLU A 29 3.28 -11.26 -19.27
N GLU A 30 3.46 -10.00 -18.87
CA GLU A 30 4.77 -9.49 -18.48
C GLU A 30 4.99 -9.84 -17.00
N LYS A 31 5.70 -10.95 -16.76
CA LYS A 31 6.26 -11.26 -15.45
C LYS A 31 7.36 -10.25 -15.17
N LEU A 32 7.04 -9.21 -14.39
CA LEU A 32 8.05 -8.33 -13.80
C LEU A 32 8.79 -9.13 -12.71
N TYR A 33 9.96 -9.64 -13.09
CA TYR A 33 10.95 -10.22 -12.19
C TYR A 33 11.48 -9.10 -11.29
N PHE A 34 11.27 -9.24 -9.98
CA PHE A 34 11.78 -8.30 -8.99
C PHE A 34 13.11 -8.85 -8.46
N ASP A 35 14.22 -8.26 -8.89
CA ASP A 35 15.54 -8.55 -8.35
C ASP A 35 15.61 -8.15 -6.86
N PRO A 36 16.24 -8.95 -5.99
CA PRO A 36 16.57 -8.52 -4.63
C PRO A 36 17.62 -7.41 -4.69
N ILE A 37 17.29 -6.24 -4.14
CA ILE A 37 18.25 -5.15 -3.97
C ILE A 37 19.31 -5.59 -2.96
N GLU A 38 20.52 -5.83 -3.46
CA GLU A 38 21.74 -6.00 -2.68
C GLU A 38 22.04 -4.67 -1.96
N SER A 39 21.84 -4.67 -0.64
CA SER A 39 22.15 -3.54 0.22
C SER A 39 23.66 -3.38 0.35
N THR A 40 24.28 -2.77 -0.65
CA THR A 40 25.65 -2.26 -0.55
C THR A 40 25.66 -1.03 0.33
N THR A 41 26.08 -1.23 1.58
CA THR A 41 26.46 -0.17 2.51
C THR A 41 27.68 0.59 1.96
N PRO A 42 27.68 1.92 1.89
CA PRO A 42 28.89 2.66 1.55
C PRO A 42 29.81 2.72 2.76
N THR A 43 30.95 2.04 2.64
CA THR A 43 32.13 2.23 3.46
C THR A 43 32.69 3.63 3.21
N THR A 44 32.68 4.48 4.23
CA THR A 44 33.61 5.62 4.31
C THR A 44 34.46 5.48 5.57
N LEU A 45 35.75 5.25 5.31
CA LEU A 45 36.88 5.22 6.23
C LEU A 45 37.06 6.56 6.95
N SER A 46 37.37 6.54 8.24
CA SER A 46 38.58 7.17 8.80
C SER A 46 38.77 6.85 10.30
N PRO A 47 40.01 6.88 10.82
CA PRO A 47 40.49 6.07 11.93
C PRO A 47 40.81 6.88 13.21
N ASP A 48 41.30 6.17 14.23
CA ASP A 48 42.10 6.65 15.38
C ASP A 48 41.35 7.03 16.69
N GLU A 49 41.18 6.05 17.60
CA GLU A 49 41.99 5.90 18.84
C GLU A 49 41.33 4.91 19.86
N PRO A 50 42.12 4.24 20.73
CA PRO A 50 41.79 2.97 21.39
C PRO A 50 41.49 3.11 22.89
N PHE A 51 40.71 2.19 23.50
CA PHE A 51 40.74 1.85 24.95
C PHE A 51 39.82 0.63 25.24
N PRO A 52 40.06 -0.19 26.28
CA PRO A 52 41.00 -1.31 26.28
C PRO A 52 40.34 -2.71 26.46
N LEU A 53 41.18 -3.73 26.31
CA LEU A 53 40.94 -5.17 26.51
C LEU A 53 40.41 -5.51 27.92
N GLN A 54 39.39 -6.37 28.01
CA GLN A 54 39.28 -7.31 29.13
C GLN A 54 38.60 -8.63 28.72
N GLU A 55 39.44 -9.53 28.22
CA GLU A 55 39.57 -10.95 28.59
C GLU A 55 38.34 -11.87 28.69
N ASN A 56 38.19 -12.68 27.65
CA ASN A 56 37.78 -14.08 27.60
C ASN A 56 37.42 -14.76 28.94
N ALA A 57 36.12 -15.08 29.11
CA ALA A 57 35.71 -16.24 29.90
C ALA A 57 34.79 -17.13 29.05
N ARG A 58 35.40 -18.20 28.54
CA ARG A 58 34.74 -19.37 27.94
C ARG A 58 33.70 -19.91 28.94
N MET A 59 32.43 -19.92 28.56
CA MET A 59 31.38 -20.65 29.29
C MET A 59 30.75 -21.72 28.38
N PRO A 60 30.40 -22.87 28.96
CA PRO A 60 30.40 -24.15 28.26
C PRO A 60 29.14 -24.37 27.42
N SER A 61 29.31 -25.14 26.35
CA SER A 61 28.22 -25.80 25.61
C SER A 61 27.34 -26.59 26.58
N LYS A 62 26.26 -25.95 27.06
CA LYS A 62 25.20 -26.62 27.81
C LYS A 62 24.11 -26.96 26.82
N ARG A 63 24.08 -28.25 26.48
CA ARG A 63 23.12 -28.99 25.67
C ARG A 63 21.77 -28.27 25.58
N VAL A 64 21.40 -27.92 24.34
CA VAL A 64 20.05 -27.47 24.00
C VAL A 64 19.08 -28.58 24.40
N SER A 65 18.39 -28.35 25.51
CA SER A 65 17.26 -29.18 25.91
C SER A 65 16.22 -29.06 24.81
N ARG A 66 16.02 -30.13 24.04
CA ARG A 66 15.01 -30.27 22.97
C ARG A 66 13.56 -30.25 23.48
N PHE A 67 13.32 -29.64 24.64
CA PHE A 67 11.99 -29.31 25.09
C PHE A 67 11.58 -28.05 24.33
N LEU A 68 10.74 -28.25 23.31
CA LEU A 68 9.86 -27.18 22.86
C LEU A 68 9.12 -26.71 24.11
N VAL A 69 9.51 -25.56 24.63
CA VAL A 69 8.62 -24.76 25.47
C VAL A 69 7.46 -24.41 24.56
N GLN A 70 6.45 -25.29 24.57
CA GLN A 70 5.10 -24.97 24.15
C GLN A 70 4.65 -23.89 25.14
N GLN A 71 5.02 -22.64 24.85
CA GLN A 71 4.28 -21.54 25.42
C GLN A 71 2.85 -21.81 24.98
N ASN A 72 1.94 -21.94 25.94
CA ASN A 72 0.51 -21.80 25.72
C ASN A 72 0.14 -20.37 25.24
N THR A 73 1.03 -19.70 24.52
CA THR A 73 0.68 -18.71 23.53
C THR A 73 0.37 -19.53 22.28
N ALA A 74 -0.89 -19.99 22.18
CA ALA A 74 -1.48 -20.23 20.87
C ALA A 74 -0.98 -19.11 19.96
N PRO A 75 -0.40 -19.40 18.78
CA PRO A 75 0.12 -18.34 17.95
C PRO A 75 -0.99 -17.32 17.83
N LEU A 76 -0.73 -16.06 18.18
CA LEU A 76 -1.71 -14.98 18.06
C LEU A 76 -2.26 -14.86 16.61
N ARG A 77 -1.76 -15.67 15.67
CA ARG A 77 -2.31 -15.92 14.35
C ARG A 77 -3.61 -16.74 14.32
N THR A 78 -3.89 -17.63 15.27
CA THR A 78 -5.07 -18.52 15.19
C THR A 78 -6.29 -17.98 15.93
N TYR A 79 -6.11 -17.02 16.86
CA TYR A 79 -7.23 -16.29 17.49
C TYR A 79 -7.67 -15.03 16.71
N LEU A 80 -7.11 -14.86 15.50
CA LEU A 80 -7.27 -13.70 14.63
C LEU A 80 -8.50 -13.78 13.72
N ASN A 81 -9.38 -14.76 13.93
CA ASN A 81 -10.56 -14.87 13.10
C ASN A 81 -11.62 -13.83 13.47
N ASN A 82 -11.66 -13.31 14.70
CA ASN A 82 -12.71 -12.37 15.15
C ASN A 82 -12.20 -11.29 16.11
N VAL A 83 -11.01 -10.71 15.87
CA VAL A 83 -10.28 -9.85 16.84
C VAL A 83 -11.16 -8.76 17.47
N CYS A 84 -12.02 -8.15 16.67
CA CYS A 84 -12.88 -7.05 17.11
C CYS A 84 -14.39 -7.38 17.11
N GLN A 85 -14.79 -8.59 16.72
CA GLN A 85 -16.22 -8.94 16.61
C GLN A 85 -16.84 -9.35 17.95
N LYS A 86 -16.03 -9.84 18.91
CA LYS A 86 -16.48 -10.16 20.28
C LYS A 86 -16.43 -8.98 21.23
N ASN A 87 -15.56 -8.01 20.99
CA ASN A 87 -15.45 -6.80 21.79
C ASN A 87 -14.99 -5.64 20.90
N GLN A 88 -15.88 -4.68 20.68
CA GLN A 88 -15.62 -3.51 19.85
C GLN A 88 -14.52 -2.62 20.45
N LEU A 89 -14.28 -2.72 21.76
CA LEU A 89 -13.21 -2.00 22.47
C LEU A 89 -11.81 -2.55 22.16
N THR A 90 -11.67 -3.73 21.54
CA THR A 90 -10.36 -4.32 21.22
C THR A 90 -9.56 -3.48 20.23
N CYS A 91 -10.22 -2.74 19.34
CA CYS A 91 -9.52 -1.84 18.40
C CYS A 91 -9.08 -0.51 19.04
N VAL A 92 -9.51 -0.23 20.27
CA VAL A 92 -9.27 1.03 20.98
C VAL A 92 -8.22 0.86 22.08
N SER A 93 -8.12 -0.32 22.68
CA SER A 93 -7.30 -0.59 23.87
C SER A 93 -5.91 -1.19 23.60
N VAL A 94 -5.61 -1.59 22.37
CA VAL A 94 -4.38 -2.30 22.07
C VAL A 94 -3.30 -1.31 21.63
N ASN A 95 -2.30 -1.09 22.49
CA ASN A 95 -1.05 -0.38 22.17
C ASN A 95 0.08 -1.37 21.81
N THR A 96 -0.22 -2.44 21.06
CA THR A 96 0.84 -3.32 20.55
C THR A 96 1.38 -2.74 19.25
N ALA A 97 2.68 -2.91 18.99
CA ALA A 97 3.33 -2.44 17.76
C ALA A 97 2.62 -3.03 16.52
N GLY A 98 1.73 -2.23 15.91
CA GLY A 98 0.84 -2.63 14.81
C GLY A 98 -0.64 -2.29 15.01
N HIS A 99 -1.07 -2.01 16.24
CA HIS A 99 -2.40 -1.50 16.57
C HIS A 99 -2.27 -0.11 17.20
N THR A 100 -2.65 0.90 16.43
CA THR A 100 -2.67 2.30 16.85
C THR A 100 -4.04 2.64 17.46
N LYS A 101 -4.05 3.53 18.47
CA LYS A 101 -5.26 4.08 19.08
C LYS A 101 -6.22 4.62 18.01
N ASN A 102 -7.54 4.51 18.25
CA ASN A 102 -8.60 4.96 17.33
C ASN A 102 -8.74 4.16 16.02
N SER A 103 -8.46 2.85 16.05
CA SER A 103 -8.79 1.98 14.91
C SER A 103 -10.26 1.50 14.96
N THR A 104 -10.85 1.23 13.80
CA THR A 104 -12.23 0.75 13.65
C THR A 104 -12.25 -0.71 13.21
N CYS A 105 -13.23 -1.47 13.70
CA CYS A 105 -13.43 -2.85 13.26
C CYS A 105 -14.08 -2.89 11.87
N CYS A 106 -13.31 -3.30 10.86
CA CYS A 106 -13.80 -3.55 9.51
C CYS A 106 -13.47 -5.00 9.11
N ASN A 107 -14.47 -5.78 8.70
CA ASN A 107 -14.29 -7.18 8.28
C ASN A 107 -13.45 -8.02 9.25
N MET A 108 -13.80 -7.96 10.55
CA MET A 108 -13.16 -8.70 11.64
C MET A 108 -11.69 -8.31 11.92
N ARG A 109 -11.23 -7.18 11.34
CA ARG A 109 -9.89 -6.62 11.53
C ARG A 109 -9.96 -5.17 11.98
N CYS A 110 -9.01 -4.76 12.82
CA CYS A 110 -8.87 -3.37 13.19
C CYS A 110 -8.12 -2.61 12.09
N VAL A 111 -8.73 -1.58 11.52
CA VAL A 111 -8.16 -0.74 10.45
C VAL A 111 -8.24 0.73 10.82
N HIS A 112 -7.33 1.53 10.25
CA HIS A 112 -7.32 2.98 10.46
C HIS A 112 -8.09 3.70 9.37
N LEU A 113 -9.28 4.17 9.70
CA LEU A 113 -10.10 4.92 8.73
C LEU A 113 -9.41 6.21 8.27
N GLN A 114 -8.43 6.71 9.00
CA GLN A 114 -7.75 7.97 8.68
C GLN A 114 -6.63 7.85 7.64
N SER A 115 -6.08 6.65 7.44
CA SER A 115 -4.90 6.43 6.60
C SER A 115 -5.02 5.20 5.69
N ASP A 116 -5.91 4.26 5.98
CA ASP A 116 -6.09 3.07 5.15
C ASP A 116 -6.83 3.45 3.86
N ARG A 117 -6.11 3.33 2.74
CA ARG A 117 -6.62 3.57 1.39
C ARG A 117 -7.87 2.75 1.06
N LYS A 118 -8.01 1.54 1.62
CA LYS A 118 -9.15 0.64 1.35
C LYS A 118 -10.34 0.86 2.29
N ASN A 119 -10.17 1.67 3.34
CA ASN A 119 -11.18 1.90 4.38
C ASN A 119 -11.26 3.39 4.75
N CYS A 120 -11.08 4.30 3.80
CA CYS A 120 -10.88 5.71 4.08
C CYS A 120 -12.17 6.41 4.54
N GLY A 121 -12.23 6.82 5.80
CA GLY A 121 -13.39 7.44 6.44
C GLY A 121 -14.52 6.46 6.80
N SER A 122 -14.55 5.27 6.20
CA SER A 122 -15.53 4.20 6.49
C SER A 122 -15.04 2.86 5.96
N CYS A 123 -15.46 1.76 6.59
CA CYS A 123 -15.12 0.40 6.14
C CYS A 123 -15.47 0.19 4.65
N GLY A 124 -14.54 -0.37 3.89
CA GLY A 124 -14.72 -0.69 2.46
C GLY A 124 -14.67 0.52 1.51
N LYS A 125 -14.50 1.75 2.01
CA LYS A 125 -14.36 2.93 1.15
C LYS A 125 -12.95 3.02 0.58
N LEU A 126 -12.82 2.56 -0.67
CA LEU A 126 -11.57 2.62 -1.42
C LEU A 126 -11.32 4.03 -1.99
N CYS A 127 -10.13 4.58 -1.76
CA CYS A 127 -9.66 5.74 -2.52
C CYS A 127 -9.13 5.28 -3.90
N PRO A 128 -9.78 5.70 -5.00
CA PRO A 128 -9.34 5.34 -6.35
C PRO A 128 -7.97 5.98 -6.63
N PHE A 129 -7.13 5.30 -7.41
CA PHE A 129 -5.87 5.90 -7.88
C PHE A 129 -6.18 7.16 -8.72
N PRO A 130 -5.44 8.27 -8.58
CA PRO A 130 -4.21 8.48 -7.80
C PRO A 130 -4.44 9.07 -6.39
N LYS A 131 -5.64 8.95 -5.82
CA LYS A 131 -5.97 9.49 -4.50
C LYS A 131 -5.43 8.62 -3.37
N VAL A 132 -5.09 9.26 -2.26
CA VAL A 132 -4.68 8.62 -1.02
C VAL A 132 -5.62 9.01 0.12
N CYS A 133 -5.64 8.24 1.19
CA CYS A 133 -6.44 8.57 2.37
C CYS A 133 -5.69 9.53 3.28
N CYS A 134 -6.19 10.76 3.40
CA CYS A 134 -5.67 11.76 4.31
C CYS A 134 -6.76 12.16 5.30
N GLY A 135 -6.59 11.77 6.57
CA GLY A 135 -7.52 12.12 7.64
C GLY A 135 -8.94 11.58 7.43
N GLY A 136 -9.10 10.47 6.70
CA GLY A 136 -10.41 9.88 6.40
C GLY A 136 -11.09 10.43 5.14
N VAL A 137 -10.39 11.27 4.38
CA VAL A 137 -10.86 11.80 3.09
C VAL A 137 -9.90 11.36 1.99
N CYS A 138 -10.45 10.97 0.84
CA CYS A 138 -9.65 10.66 -0.33
C CYS A 138 -9.25 11.96 -1.04
N VAL A 139 -7.96 12.30 -0.99
CA VAL A 139 -7.39 13.51 -1.59
C VAL A 139 -6.48 13.16 -2.75
N ASN A 140 -6.36 14.04 -3.75
CA ASN A 140 -5.51 13.80 -4.92
C ASN A 140 -4.12 14.40 -4.72
N ILE A 141 -3.14 13.57 -4.42
CA ILE A 141 -1.78 14.05 -4.18
C ILE A 141 -1.04 14.54 -5.43
N VAL A 142 -1.60 14.31 -6.62
CA VAL A 142 -0.93 14.64 -7.88
C VAL A 142 -1.09 16.10 -8.26
N ASN A 143 -2.22 16.71 -7.89
CA ASN A 143 -2.59 18.05 -8.33
C ASN A 143 -3.30 18.92 -7.26
N ASP A 144 -3.53 18.39 -6.05
CA ASP A 144 -4.06 19.18 -4.95
C ASP A 144 -2.91 19.97 -4.31
N VAL A 145 -3.02 21.30 -4.37
CA VAL A 145 -2.04 22.24 -3.82
C VAL A 145 -1.84 22.04 -2.31
N ASN A 146 -2.86 21.58 -1.58
CA ASN A 146 -2.79 21.37 -0.12
C ASN A 146 -2.27 19.98 0.29
N HIS A 147 -2.13 19.07 -0.68
CA HIS A 147 -1.78 17.66 -0.44
C HIS A 147 -0.74 17.17 -1.46
N CYS A 148 0.14 18.03 -1.93
CA CYS A 148 1.00 17.73 -3.07
C CYS A 148 2.05 16.66 -2.71
N GLY A 149 2.03 15.51 -3.39
CA GLY A 149 2.90 14.36 -3.13
C GLY A 149 2.60 13.57 -1.84
N GLN A 150 2.07 14.22 -0.80
CA GLN A 150 1.66 13.56 0.44
C GLN A 150 0.58 14.36 1.18
N CYS A 151 -0.04 13.72 2.18
CA CYS A 151 -1.02 14.39 3.03
C CYS A 151 -0.45 15.63 3.71
N ARG A 152 -1.20 16.74 3.69
CA ARG A 152 -0.87 18.01 4.35
C ARG A 152 0.46 18.61 3.88
N ASN A 153 0.79 18.43 2.61
CA ASN A 153 1.92 19.10 1.99
C ASN A 153 1.41 20.20 1.08
N GLU A 154 1.34 21.40 1.63
CA GLU A 154 0.88 22.58 0.91
C GLU A 154 2.03 23.20 0.11
N CYS A 155 1.80 23.48 -1.17
CA CYS A 155 2.76 24.23 -1.98
C CYS A 155 2.74 25.73 -1.61
N PRO A 156 3.85 26.46 -1.80
CA PRO A 156 3.89 27.90 -1.56
C PRO A 156 2.80 28.64 -2.34
N HIS A 157 2.38 29.81 -1.84
CA HIS A 157 1.34 30.60 -2.49
C HIS A 157 1.64 30.89 -3.96
N GLY A 158 0.67 30.57 -4.84
CA GLY A 158 0.81 30.74 -6.28
C GLY A 158 1.54 29.60 -7.00
N VAL A 159 2.09 28.63 -6.27
CA VAL A 159 2.77 27.47 -6.84
C VAL A 159 1.76 26.34 -7.10
N ALA A 160 1.74 25.86 -8.34
CA ALA A 160 0.89 24.74 -8.72
C ALA A 160 1.45 23.41 -8.22
N CYS A 161 0.57 22.45 -7.90
CA CYS A 161 0.96 21.05 -7.73
C CYS A 161 0.82 20.31 -9.07
N LYS A 162 1.91 19.75 -9.57
CA LYS A 162 1.93 18.95 -10.82
C LYS A 162 2.76 17.70 -10.60
N TYR A 163 2.26 16.56 -11.06
CA TYR A 163 2.96 15.27 -10.97
C TYR A 163 3.46 14.96 -9.55
N SER A 164 2.66 15.32 -8.53
CA SER A 164 3.01 15.13 -7.11
C SER A 164 4.18 15.97 -6.61
N MET A 165 4.53 17.06 -7.31
CA MET A 165 5.56 18.01 -6.91
C MET A 165 5.03 19.45 -7.00
N CYS A 166 5.48 20.29 -6.09
CA CYS A 166 5.26 21.73 -6.23
C CYS A 166 6.12 22.24 -7.38
N ASP A 167 5.51 23.01 -8.28
CA ASP A 167 6.20 23.61 -9.42
C ASP A 167 7.31 24.57 -8.95
N TYR A 168 8.32 24.81 -9.79
CA TYR A 168 9.49 25.64 -9.44
C TYR A 168 9.48 27.02 -10.11
N ALA A 169 8.30 27.53 -10.48
CA ALA A 169 8.18 28.77 -11.25
C ALA A 169 8.79 29.99 -10.56
#